data_AF-A0AA38BXY9-F1
#
_entry.id   AF-A0AA38BXY9-F1
#
_cell.length_a   1.000
_cell.length_b   1.000
_cell.length_c   1.000
_cell.angle_alpha   90.00
_cell.angle_beta   90.00
_cell.angle_gamma   90.00
#
_symmetry.space_group_name_H-M   'P 1'
#
loop_
_entity.id
_entity.type
_entity.pdbx_description
1 polymer ?
#
loop_
_entity_poly.entity_id
_entity_poly.type
_entity_poly.pdbx_seq_one_letter_code
_entity_poly.pdbx_strand_id
1 'polypeptide(L)'
;ERDLIRLKRQAKLRGGFYAEPEAKLLFVLRIRGINDMHPKTRKILQLLRLRQIFSGTFLKVNKATMNMLHRVEPYVTYGYPDLKSISELIYKRGYGKVDKQRIPLTDNSVIEKVLGQYGIICIEDLIHEITTVGPHFKEANNYLWPFQLSAPSGG
;
A
#
# COMPACT_ATOMS: atom_id res chain seq x y z
N GLU A 1 2.00 -18.23 -6.85
CA GLU A 1 2.20 -19.03 -5.61
C GLU A 1 2.66 -20.46 -5.86
N ARG A 2 1.96 -21.27 -6.67
CA ARG A 2 2.34 -22.66 -7.00
C ARG A 2 3.78 -22.80 -7.54
N ASP A 3 4.23 -21.86 -8.36
CA ASP A 3 5.59 -21.87 -8.90
C ASP A 3 6.67 -21.63 -7.83
N LEU A 4 6.45 -20.71 -6.88
CA LEU A 4 7.38 -20.46 -5.78
C LEU A 4 7.56 -21.73 -4.92
N ILE A 5 6.46 -22.43 -4.63
CA ILE A 5 6.49 -23.70 -3.89
C ILE A 5 7.27 -24.77 -4.68
N ARG A 6 7.03 -24.87 -6.00
CA ARG A 6 7.76 -25.79 -6.88
C ARG A 6 9.26 -25.50 -6.88
N LEU A 7 9.66 -24.24 -7.02
CA LEU A 7 11.06 -23.81 -7.03
C LEU A 7 11.75 -24.08 -5.69
N LYS A 8 11.09 -23.78 -4.56
CA LYS A 8 11.59 -24.12 -3.22
C LYS A 8 11.82 -25.63 -3.06
N ARG A 9 10.88 -26.46 -3.50
CA ARG A 9 11.01 -27.93 -3.46
C ARG A 9 12.17 -28.42 -4.32
N GLN A 10 12.30 -27.90 -5.55
CA GLN A 10 13.40 -28.26 -6.46
C GLN A 10 14.77 -27.86 -5.90
N ALA A 11 14.89 -26.66 -5.32
CA ALA A 11 16.13 -26.22 -4.68
C ALA A 11 16.51 -27.15 -3.52
N LYS A 12 15.54 -27.48 -2.66
CA LYS A 12 15.75 -28.40 -1.54
C LYS A 12 16.17 -29.80 -1.99
N LEU A 13 15.57 -30.34 -3.06
CA LEU A 13 15.95 -31.64 -3.64
C LEU A 13 17.40 -31.66 -4.15
N ARG A 14 17.92 -30.51 -4.61
CA ARG A 14 19.30 -30.35 -5.07
C ARG A 14 20.28 -29.97 -3.94
N GLY A 15 19.84 -30.00 -2.68
CA GLY A 15 20.67 -29.61 -1.53
C GLY A 15 20.89 -28.10 -1.37
N GLY A 16 20.17 -27.27 -2.13
CA GLY A 16 20.26 -25.80 -2.08
C GLY A 16 19.04 -25.13 -1.46
N PHE A 17 19.06 -23.80 -1.43
CA PHE A 17 17.93 -22.97 -0.99
C PHE A 17 17.48 -22.02 -2.12
N TYR A 18 16.18 -21.72 -2.15
CA TYR A 18 15.62 -20.74 -3.07
C TYR A 18 15.53 -19.39 -2.35
N ALA A 19 16.31 -18.41 -2.81
CA ALA A 19 16.20 -17.04 -2.33
C ALA A 19 14.96 -16.39 -2.94
N GLU A 20 14.01 -15.99 -2.11
CA GLU A 20 12.80 -15.32 -2.58
C GLU A 20 13.12 -13.89 -3.03
N PRO A 21 12.44 -13.41 -4.09
CA PRO A 21 12.54 -12.00 -4.47
C PRO A 21 12.14 -11.09 -3.30
N GLU A 22 12.86 -10.00 -3.13
CA GLU A 22 12.50 -8.97 -2.15
C GLU A 22 11.10 -8.41 -2.46
N ALA A 23 10.34 -8.15 -1.41
CA ALA A 23 9.00 -7.58 -1.54
C ALA A 23 9.09 -6.15 -2.09
N LYS A 24 8.20 -5.83 -3.03
CA LYS A 24 8.19 -4.55 -3.76
C LYS A 24 7.20 -3.52 -3.20
N LEU A 25 6.31 -3.95 -2.33
CA LEU A 25 5.18 -3.18 -1.82
C LEU A 25 5.15 -3.20 -0.30
N LEU A 26 4.97 -2.04 0.32
CA LEU A 26 4.70 -1.89 1.74
C LEU A 26 3.29 -1.34 1.95
N PHE A 27 2.65 -1.78 3.03
CA PHE A 27 1.56 -1.06 3.64
C PHE A 27 2.07 -0.36 4.89
N VAL A 28 1.85 0.94 4.99
CA VAL A 28 2.33 1.77 6.10
C VAL A 28 1.14 2.39 6.81
N LEU A 29 1.09 2.21 8.13
CA LEU A 29 0.04 2.70 9.01
C LEU A 29 0.62 3.65 10.04
N ARG A 30 -0.04 4.79 10.25
CA ARG A 30 0.34 5.72 11.31
C ARG A 30 -0.23 5.29 12.66
N ILE A 31 0.63 5.15 13.66
CA ILE A 31 0.27 4.66 15.00
C ILE A 31 0.27 5.75 16.08
N ARG A 32 0.88 6.93 15.83
CA ARG A 32 0.93 8.04 16.80
C ARG A 32 0.24 9.30 16.31
N GLY A 33 -0.26 10.10 17.26
CA GLY A 33 -0.91 11.40 17.03
C GLY A 33 0.01 12.49 16.48
N ILE A 34 -0.50 13.72 16.36
CA ILE A 34 0.19 14.88 15.75
C ILE A 34 0.96 15.76 16.75
N ASN A 35 0.78 15.53 18.04
CA ASN A 35 1.30 16.39 19.10
C ASN A 35 2.82 16.22 19.26
N ASP A 36 3.48 17.32 19.61
CA ASP A 36 4.92 17.40 19.91
C ASP A 36 5.84 16.68 18.91
N MET A 37 5.65 17.02 17.62
CA MET A 37 6.39 16.41 16.54
C MET A 37 7.32 17.42 15.86
N HIS A 38 8.59 17.06 15.76
CA HIS A 38 9.60 17.83 15.06
C HIS A 38 9.16 18.16 13.61
N PRO A 39 9.36 19.40 13.11
CA PRO A 39 8.86 19.82 11.80
C PRO A 39 9.30 18.91 10.64
N LYS A 40 10.53 18.38 10.66
CA LYS A 40 11.02 17.44 9.64
C LYS A 40 10.23 16.13 9.64
N THR A 41 9.96 15.56 10.80
CA THR A 41 9.16 14.33 10.96
C THR A 41 7.74 14.55 10.44
N ARG A 42 7.13 15.68 10.81
CA ARG A 42 5.80 16.09 10.34
C ARG A 42 5.76 16.19 8.82
N LYS A 43 6.79 16.78 8.20
CA LYS A 43 6.88 16.91 6.75
C LYS A 43 7.01 15.55 6.06
N ILE A 44 7.81 14.63 6.60
CA ILE A 44 7.94 13.28 6.05
C ILE A 44 6.59 12.54 6.09
N LEU A 45 5.89 12.56 7.22
CA LEU A 45 4.55 11.94 7.32
C LEU A 45 3.54 12.57 6.35
N GLN A 46 3.60 13.88 6.14
CA GLN A 46 2.75 14.56 5.14
C GLN A 46 3.06 14.11 3.71
N LEU A 47 4.33 13.94 3.36
CA LEU A 47 4.76 13.43 2.05
C LEU A 47 4.30 11.98 1.83
N LEU A 48 4.35 11.16 2.88
CA LEU A 48 3.80 9.81 2.89
C LEU A 48 2.26 9.78 2.94
N ARG A 49 1.59 10.95 2.98
CA ARG A 49 0.12 11.09 3.10
C ARG A 49 -0.48 10.55 4.41
N LEU A 50 0.34 10.36 5.43
CA LEU A 50 -0.02 9.83 6.75
C LEU A 50 -0.36 10.96 7.74
N ARG A 51 -1.45 11.69 7.49
CA ARG A 51 -1.79 12.91 8.24
C ARG A 51 -2.53 12.67 9.57
N GLN A 52 -3.25 11.57 9.68
CA GLN A 52 -4.10 11.24 10.83
C GLN A 52 -3.64 9.93 11.48
N ILE A 53 -3.93 9.75 12.77
CA ILE A 53 -3.72 8.44 13.41
C ILE A 53 -4.59 7.38 12.72
N PHE A 54 -4.08 6.16 12.62
CA PHE A 54 -4.70 5.05 11.90
C PHE A 54 -4.97 5.31 10.41
N SER A 55 -4.32 6.33 9.82
CA SER A 55 -4.28 6.46 8.37
C SER A 55 -3.26 5.50 7.78
N GLY A 56 -3.63 4.77 6.72
CA GLY A 56 -2.77 3.82 6.02
C GLY A 56 -2.57 4.15 4.54
N THR A 57 -1.43 3.79 3.98
CA THR A 57 -1.16 3.93 2.54
C THR A 57 -0.24 2.84 2.02
N PHE A 58 -0.30 2.57 0.72
CA PHE A 58 0.67 1.73 0.04
C PHE A 58 1.91 2.54 -0.36
N LEU A 59 3.09 1.95 -0.27
CA LEU A 59 4.35 2.52 -0.76
C LEU A 59 5.13 1.49 -1.56
N LYS A 60 5.75 1.94 -2.66
CA LYS A 60 6.75 1.16 -3.38
C LYS A 60 8.02 1.08 -2.55
N VAL A 61 8.58 -0.12 -2.43
CA VAL A 61 9.89 -0.34 -1.80
C VAL A 61 10.98 0.20 -2.71
N ASN A 62 11.71 1.20 -2.21
CA ASN A 62 12.94 1.68 -2.81
C ASN A 62 13.80 2.32 -1.70
N LYS A 63 15.08 2.58 -2.00
CA LYS A 63 16.02 3.15 -1.02
C LYS A 63 15.53 4.48 -0.43
N ALA A 64 14.88 5.32 -1.23
CA ALA A 64 14.39 6.62 -0.77
C ALA A 64 13.19 6.48 0.19
N THR A 65 12.21 5.63 -0.12
CA THR A 65 11.05 5.39 0.74
C THR A 65 11.47 4.72 2.04
N MET A 66 12.40 3.76 2.02
CA MET A 66 12.95 3.15 3.23
C MET A 66 13.69 4.18 4.10
N ASN A 67 14.53 5.04 3.51
CA ASN A 67 15.20 6.11 4.26
C ASN A 67 14.21 7.11 4.89
N MET A 68 13.09 7.39 4.22
CA MET A 68 12.02 8.21 4.81
C MET A 68 11.35 7.48 5.98
N LEU A 69 11.06 6.19 5.85
CA LEU A 69 10.43 5.37 6.89
C LEU A 69 11.31 5.26 8.13
N HIS A 70 12.61 5.00 8.00
CA HIS A 70 13.55 4.95 9.12
C HIS A 70 13.55 6.24 9.96
N ARG A 71 13.34 7.41 9.33
CA ARG A 71 13.28 8.70 10.06
C ARG A 71 11.99 8.91 10.83
N VAL A 72 10.93 8.16 10.53
CA VAL A 72 9.60 8.30 11.15
C VAL A 72 9.12 7.01 11.81
N GLU A 73 10.00 6.02 11.95
CA GLU A 73 9.73 4.69 12.49
C GLU A 73 8.97 4.72 13.84
N PRO A 74 9.25 5.63 14.81
CA PRO A 74 8.47 5.69 16.04
C PRO A 74 6.98 6.06 15.87
N TYR A 75 6.58 6.57 14.70
CA TYR A 75 5.24 7.08 14.43
C TYR A 75 4.44 6.20 13.46
N VAL A 76 5.09 5.21 12.83
CA VAL A 76 4.49 4.34 11.83
C VAL A 76 4.79 2.87 12.12
N THR A 77 3.90 1.99 11.74
CA THR A 77 4.20 0.57 11.55
C THR A 77 4.05 0.26 10.06
N TYR A 78 4.86 -0.65 9.55
CA TYR A 78 4.77 -1.08 8.16
C TYR A 78 5.16 -2.53 7.98
N GLY A 79 4.62 -3.14 6.93
CA GLY A 79 4.91 -4.51 6.57
C GLY A 79 4.51 -4.81 5.14
N TYR A 80 4.79 -6.04 4.72
CA TYR A 80 4.46 -6.53 3.40
C TYR A 80 3.04 -7.13 3.43
N PRO A 81 2.04 -6.50 2.80
CA PRO A 81 0.68 -7.03 2.79
C PRO A 81 0.58 -8.22 1.82
N ASP A 82 -0.29 -9.16 2.13
CA ASP A 82 -0.68 -10.22 1.18
C ASP A 82 -1.83 -9.75 0.26
N LEU A 83 -2.06 -10.49 -0.83
CA LEU A 83 -3.13 -10.16 -1.80
C LEU A 83 -4.50 -10.07 -1.13
N LYS A 84 -4.77 -10.94 -0.15
CA LYS A 84 -6.02 -10.96 0.60
C LYS A 84 -6.22 -9.65 1.36
N SER A 85 -5.22 -9.21 2.12
CA SER A 85 -5.26 -7.96 2.88
C SER A 85 -5.41 -6.75 1.97
N ILE A 86 -4.70 -6.71 0.84
CA ILE A 86 -4.82 -5.63 -0.16
C ILE A 86 -6.25 -5.56 -0.69
N SER A 87 -6.78 -6.71 -1.11
CA SER A 87 -8.14 -6.84 -1.65
C SER A 87 -9.19 -6.41 -0.63
N GLU A 88 -9.16 -6.98 0.58
CA GLU A 88 -10.11 -6.62 1.63
C GLU A 88 -10.02 -5.14 2.02
N LEU A 89 -8.82 -4.57 2.03
CA LEU A 89 -8.62 -3.16 2.33
C LEU A 89 -9.25 -2.27 1.25
N ILE A 90 -9.04 -2.58 -0.04
CA ILE A 90 -9.63 -1.80 -1.15
C ILE A 90 -11.15 -1.96 -1.18
N TYR A 91 -11.70 -3.17 -1.06
CA TYR A 91 -13.16 -3.36 -1.08
C TYR A 91 -13.85 -2.74 0.14
N LYS A 92 -13.32 -2.94 1.36
CA LYS A 92 -14.02 -2.54 2.59
C LYS A 92 -13.73 -1.11 3.01
N ARG A 93 -12.55 -0.58 2.68
CA ARG A 93 -12.06 0.72 3.17
C ARG A 93 -11.57 1.64 2.04
N GLY A 94 -11.65 1.20 0.78
CA GLY A 94 -11.19 1.97 -0.37
C GLY A 94 -12.09 3.14 -0.69
N TYR A 95 -11.45 4.30 -0.89
CA TYR A 95 -12.07 5.49 -1.44
C TYR A 95 -11.19 5.99 -2.58
N GLY A 96 -11.82 6.40 -3.68
CA GLY A 96 -11.16 7.09 -4.78
C GLY A 96 -11.10 8.59 -4.52
N LYS A 97 -10.06 9.22 -5.06
CA LYS A 97 -9.89 10.67 -5.10
C LYS A 97 -10.29 11.17 -6.48
N VAL A 98 -11.47 11.79 -6.56
CA VAL A 98 -12.02 12.36 -7.80
C VAL A 98 -12.23 13.85 -7.56
N ASP A 99 -11.63 14.71 -8.38
CA ASP A 99 -11.73 16.17 -8.24
C ASP A 99 -11.41 16.68 -6.82
N LYS A 100 -10.44 16.03 -6.17
CA LYS A 100 -10.01 16.25 -4.77
C LYS A 100 -11.05 15.90 -3.71
N GLN A 101 -12.18 15.32 -4.10
CA GLN A 101 -13.19 14.77 -3.20
C GLN A 101 -12.91 13.30 -2.91
N ARG A 102 -13.41 12.82 -1.76
CA ARG A 102 -13.29 11.44 -1.32
C ARG A 102 -14.59 10.69 -1.66
N ILE A 103 -14.52 9.78 -2.63
CA ILE A 103 -15.69 9.05 -3.15
C ILE A 103 -15.53 7.55 -2.83
N PRO A 104 -16.54 6.87 -2.26
CA PRO A 104 -16.46 5.43 -2.02
C PRO A 104 -16.36 4.64 -3.33
N LEU A 105 -15.58 3.55 -3.33
CA LEU A 105 -15.41 2.67 -4.50
C LEU A 105 -16.60 1.71 -4.63
N THR A 106 -17.77 2.22 -5.01
CA THR A 106 -19.00 1.43 -5.18
C THR A 106 -19.25 0.99 -6.62
N ASP A 107 -18.71 1.72 -7.60
CA ASP A 107 -18.92 1.47 -9.03
C ASP A 107 -17.59 1.61 -9.78
N ASN A 108 -17.33 0.68 -10.68
CA ASN A 108 -16.16 0.67 -11.56
C ASN A 108 -16.13 1.89 -12.49
N SER A 109 -17.28 2.48 -12.82
CA SER A 109 -17.36 3.69 -13.63
C SER A 109 -16.54 4.86 -13.04
N VAL A 110 -16.45 4.94 -11.70
CA VAL A 110 -15.67 5.96 -10.99
C VAL A 110 -14.17 5.75 -11.17
N ILE A 111 -13.73 4.50 -11.21
CA ILE A 111 -12.34 4.11 -11.42
C ILE A 111 -11.94 4.38 -12.87
N GLU A 112 -12.73 3.87 -13.82
CA GLU A 112 -12.50 4.04 -15.24
C GLU A 112 -12.41 5.52 -15.64
N LYS A 113 -13.28 6.37 -15.08
CA LYS A 113 -13.25 7.81 -15.35
C LYS A 113 -11.89 8.46 -15.03
N VAL A 114 -11.21 8.00 -13.98
CA VAL A 114 -9.94 8.62 -13.53
C VAL A 114 -8.71 7.87 -14.03
N LEU A 115 -8.78 6.54 -14.07
CA LEU A 115 -7.63 5.67 -14.35
C LEU A 115 -7.76 4.88 -15.65
N GLY A 116 -8.88 4.99 -16.38
CA GLY A 116 -9.12 4.25 -17.63
C GLY A 116 -8.06 4.52 -18.70
N GLN A 117 -7.49 5.73 -18.74
CA GLN A 117 -6.37 6.06 -19.64
C GLN A 117 -5.08 5.25 -19.37
N TYR A 118 -4.96 4.64 -18.19
CA TYR A 118 -3.86 3.76 -17.79
C TYR A 118 -4.23 2.28 -17.92
N GLY A 119 -5.40 1.96 -18.49
CA GLY A 119 -5.91 0.59 -18.60
C GLY A 119 -6.44 0.01 -17.29
N ILE A 120 -6.75 0.84 -16.29
CA ILE A 120 -7.32 0.42 -15.01
C ILE A 120 -8.80 0.77 -15.02
N ILE A 121 -9.66 -0.22 -15.27
CA ILE A 121 -11.08 -0.02 -15.56
C ILE A 121 -11.94 -0.44 -14.36
N CYS A 122 -11.52 -1.46 -13.61
CA CYS A 122 -12.25 -1.97 -12.45
C CYS A 122 -11.42 -2.03 -11.16
N ILE A 123 -12.07 -2.40 -10.06
CA ILE A 123 -11.42 -2.63 -8.76
C ILE A 123 -10.35 -3.72 -8.87
N GLU A 124 -10.59 -4.78 -9.64
CA GLU A 124 -9.67 -5.90 -9.80
C GLU A 124 -8.37 -5.46 -10.49
N ASP A 125 -8.45 -4.64 -11.54
CA ASP A 125 -7.29 -4.02 -12.19
C ASP A 125 -6.51 -3.15 -11.19
N LEU A 126 -7.23 -2.38 -10.37
CA LEU A 126 -6.61 -1.53 -9.35
C LEU A 126 -5.87 -2.36 -8.29
N ILE A 127 -6.47 -3.46 -7.81
CA ILE A 127 -5.83 -4.39 -6.88
C ILE A 127 -4.60 -5.03 -7.53
N HIS A 128 -4.72 -5.44 -8.80
CA HIS A 128 -3.62 -6.04 -9.55
C HIS A 128 -2.45 -5.07 -9.68
N GLU A 129 -2.71 -3.83 -10.09
CA GLU A 129 -1.71 -2.78 -10.27
C GLU A 129 -0.98 -2.46 -8.96
N ILE A 130 -1.71 -2.38 -7.84
CA ILE A 130 -1.13 -2.16 -6.51
C ILE A 130 -0.28 -3.35 -6.08
N THR A 131 -0.80 -4.57 -6.19
CA THR A 131 -0.14 -5.80 -5.71
C THR A 131 1.16 -6.08 -6.47
N THR A 132 1.12 -5.94 -7.79
CA THR A 132 2.27 -6.21 -8.66
C THR A 132 3.28 -5.07 -8.70
N VAL A 133 2.89 -3.89 -8.18
CA VAL A 133 3.65 -2.65 -8.32
C VAL A 133 3.92 -2.37 -9.80
N GLY A 134 2.82 -2.33 -10.55
CA GLY A 134 2.83 -2.18 -12.01
C GLY A 134 3.36 -0.83 -12.51
N PRO A 135 3.31 -0.59 -13.83
CA PRO A 135 3.86 0.62 -14.45
C PRO A 135 3.18 1.91 -13.99
N HIS A 136 1.89 1.85 -13.65
CA HIS A 136 1.04 2.96 -13.24
C HIS A 136 0.69 2.91 -11.74
N PHE A 137 1.55 2.27 -10.94
CA PHE A 137 1.39 2.18 -9.49
C PHE A 137 1.22 3.55 -8.83
N LYS A 138 1.93 4.58 -9.32
CA LYS A 138 1.88 5.92 -8.73
C LYS A 138 0.51 6.55 -8.91
N GLU A 139 -0.09 6.39 -10.09
CA GLU A 139 -1.39 6.89 -10.48
C GLU A 139 -2.48 6.16 -9.69
N ALA A 140 -2.45 4.83 -9.67
CA ALA A 140 -3.33 3.96 -8.89
C ALA A 140 -3.29 4.30 -7.38
N ASN A 141 -2.08 4.42 -6.82
CA ASN A 141 -1.91 4.72 -5.41
C ASN A 141 -2.30 6.16 -5.06
N ASN A 142 -2.12 7.12 -5.97
CA ASN A 142 -2.55 8.52 -5.78
C ASN A 142 -4.06 8.69 -5.87
N TYR A 143 -4.71 7.87 -6.69
CA TYR A 143 -6.17 7.77 -6.76
C TYR A 143 -6.75 7.24 -5.44
N LEU A 144 -6.14 6.23 -4.83
CA LEU A 144 -6.55 5.76 -3.51
C LEU A 144 -6.36 6.85 -2.45
N TRP A 145 -7.47 7.23 -1.81
CA TRP A 145 -7.44 8.06 -0.62
C TRP A 145 -6.75 7.27 0.51
N PRO A 146 -5.92 7.92 1.37
CA PRO A 146 -5.34 7.23 2.52
C PRO A 146 -6.42 6.52 3.34
N PHE A 147 -6.22 5.23 3.57
CA PHE A 147 -7.18 4.39 4.25
C PHE A 147 -7.36 4.87 5.69
N GLN A 148 -8.59 5.01 6.14
CA GLN A 148 -8.88 5.30 7.55
C GLN A 148 -9.26 4.00 8.24
N LEU A 149 -8.38 3.53 9.12
CA LEU A 149 -8.58 2.30 9.88
C LEU A 149 -9.11 2.61 11.28
N SER A 150 -9.73 1.61 11.89
CA SER A 150 -10.10 1.60 13.30
C SER A 150 -8.89 1.18 14.15
N ALA A 151 -8.92 1.52 15.44
CA ALA A 151 -7.97 0.97 16.40
C ALA A 151 -8.03 -0.58 16.38
N PRO A 152 -6.90 -1.28 16.58
CA PRO A 152 -6.89 -2.72 16.64
C PRO A 152 -7.71 -3.21 17.85
N SER A 153 -8.53 -4.25 17.66
CA SER A 153 -9.38 -4.77 18.73
C SER A 153 -8.61 -5.39 19.92
N GLY A 154 -7.31 -5.66 19.74
CA GLY A 154 -6.45 -6.28 20.75
C GLY A 154 -5.54 -5.31 21.54
N GLY A 155 -5.58 -4.01 21.24
CA GLY A 155 -4.64 -3.01 21.77
C GLY A 155 -3.41 -2.81 20.90
#